data_AF-A0A8S4S6C6-F1
#
_entry.id   AF-A0A8S4S6C6-F1
#
_cell.length_a   1.000
_cell.length_b   1.000
_cell.length_c   1.000
_cell.angle_alpha   90.00
_cell.angle_beta   90.00
_cell.angle_gamma   90.00
#
_symmetry.space_group_name_H-M   'P 1'
#
loop_
_entity.id
_entity.type
_entity.pdbx_description
1 polymer ?
#
loop_
_entity_poly.entity_id
_entity_poly.type
_entity_poly.pdbx_seq_one_letter_code
_entity_poly.pdbx_strand_id
1 'polypeptide(L)'
;MVITSYANLNLKLRGFQKRPGLRRAHSKLSRAERLDLEERYSSLQEENAAKTRKLKRAVQLLNSAKAELADQQREQQREMEGILDGVRALRRELQLADLVLDAYIPKEYQALIEQYVHWNEQLGEWQVKCVAYTGNNMAPRLQHQKSAVHVEPPDLSDRYVSYSAVSGRATSRLARPHTSSVPRPHTALRQRQ
;
A
#
# COMPACT_ATOMS: atom_id res chain seq x y z
N MET A 1 -8.86 19.36 -108.60
CA MET A 1 -9.96 19.07 -107.65
C MET A 1 -9.77 17.78 -106.82
N VAL A 2 -9.15 16.73 -107.36
CA VAL A 2 -9.05 15.41 -106.68
C VAL A 2 -8.07 15.39 -105.49
N ILE A 3 -6.93 16.09 -105.58
CA ILE A 3 -5.88 16.08 -104.54
C ILE A 3 -6.36 16.75 -103.23
N THR A 4 -7.10 17.85 -103.34
CA THR A 4 -7.66 18.58 -102.19
C THR A 4 -8.76 17.78 -101.47
N SER A 5 -9.50 16.92 -102.20
CA SER A 5 -10.50 16.02 -101.63
C SER A 5 -9.85 14.92 -100.79
N TYR A 6 -8.79 14.29 -101.30
CA TYR A 6 -8.02 13.28 -100.56
C TYR A 6 -7.30 13.84 -99.33
N ALA A 7 -6.81 15.08 -99.38
CA ALA A 7 -6.21 15.76 -98.23
C ALA A 7 -7.24 16.01 -97.11
N ASN A 8 -8.45 16.46 -97.46
CA ASN A 8 -9.54 16.67 -96.50
C ASN A 8 -10.05 15.34 -95.92
N LEU A 9 -10.17 14.29 -96.73
CA LEU A 9 -10.57 12.96 -96.27
C LEU A 9 -9.54 12.38 -95.29
N ASN A 10 -8.25 12.52 -95.58
CA ASN A 10 -7.16 12.11 -94.69
C ASN A 10 -7.12 12.92 -93.38
N LEU A 11 -7.39 14.23 -93.43
CA LEU A 11 -7.47 15.06 -92.23
C LEU A 11 -8.66 14.66 -91.34
N LYS A 12 -9.80 14.35 -91.96
CA LYS A 12 -11.03 13.87 -91.29
C LYS A 12 -10.85 12.47 -90.71
N LEU A 13 -10.18 11.56 -91.42
CA LEU A 13 -9.80 10.22 -90.96
C LEU A 13 -8.79 10.28 -89.81
N ARG A 14 -7.77 11.16 -89.88
CA ARG A 14 -6.84 11.40 -88.76
C ARG A 14 -7.57 11.97 -87.54
N GLY A 15 -8.49 12.92 -87.74
CA GLY A 15 -9.35 13.44 -86.66
C GLY A 15 -10.26 12.37 -86.06
N PHE A 16 -10.82 11.49 -86.89
CA PHE A 16 -11.67 10.37 -86.45
C PHE A 16 -10.88 9.31 -85.68
N GLN A 17 -9.64 8.99 -86.08
CA GLN A 17 -8.75 8.11 -85.33
C GLN A 17 -8.25 8.73 -84.02
N LYS A 18 -8.05 10.06 -83.94
CA LYS A 18 -7.59 10.75 -82.71
C LYS A 18 -8.66 10.89 -81.63
N ARG A 19 -9.94 11.03 -82.00
CA ARG A 19 -11.09 11.18 -81.08
C ARG A 19 -11.25 10.06 -80.03
N PRO A 20 -11.18 8.77 -80.37
CA PRO A 20 -11.26 7.69 -79.38
C PRO A 20 -10.03 7.65 -78.45
N GLY A 21 -8.85 8.05 -78.94
CA GLY A 21 -7.65 8.19 -78.11
C GLY A 21 -7.81 9.27 -77.03
N LEU A 22 -8.35 10.43 -77.39
CA LEU A 22 -8.61 11.53 -76.44
C LEU A 22 -9.63 11.15 -75.36
N ARG A 23 -10.72 10.47 -75.73
CA ARG A 23 -11.73 10.00 -74.77
C ARG A 23 -11.17 8.95 -73.80
N ARG A 24 -10.35 8.02 -74.32
CA ARG A 24 -9.64 7.03 -73.49
C ARG A 24 -8.65 7.70 -72.54
N ALA A 25 -7.92 8.73 -73.01
CA ALA A 25 -7.00 9.49 -72.18
C ALA A 25 -7.75 10.24 -71.06
N HIS A 26 -8.83 10.97 -71.37
CA HIS A 26 -9.66 11.62 -70.35
C HIS A 26 -10.24 10.63 -69.33
N SER A 27 -10.73 9.47 -69.78
CA SER A 27 -11.24 8.43 -68.88
C SER A 27 -10.15 7.89 -67.96
N LYS A 28 -8.93 7.71 -68.46
CA LYS A 28 -7.77 7.29 -67.66
C LYS A 28 -7.36 8.36 -66.65
N LEU A 29 -7.30 9.64 -67.04
CA LEU A 29 -7.00 10.74 -66.12
C LEU A 29 -8.05 10.82 -65.00
N SER A 30 -9.33 10.82 -65.35
CA SER A 30 -10.39 10.89 -64.34
C SER A 30 -10.39 9.67 -63.41
N ARG A 31 -10.02 8.48 -63.92
CA ARG A 31 -9.85 7.28 -63.09
C ARG A 31 -8.62 7.38 -62.19
N ALA A 32 -7.52 7.95 -62.67
CA ALA A 32 -6.32 8.19 -61.87
C ALA A 32 -6.59 9.20 -60.75
N GLU A 33 -7.23 10.33 -61.05
CA GLU A 33 -7.61 11.34 -60.04
C GLU A 33 -8.53 10.75 -58.95
N ARG A 34 -9.46 9.87 -59.35
CA ARG A 34 -10.33 9.15 -58.40
C ARG A 34 -9.55 8.21 -57.49
N LEU A 35 -8.59 7.46 -58.05
CA LEU A 35 -7.73 6.56 -57.28
C LEU A 35 -6.84 7.35 -56.32
N ASP A 36 -6.23 8.46 -56.76
CA ASP A 36 -5.40 9.33 -55.92
C ASP A 36 -6.20 9.92 -54.75
N LEU A 37 -7.45 10.32 -54.98
CA LEU A 37 -8.35 10.78 -53.94
C LEU A 37 -8.68 9.66 -52.94
N GLU A 38 -9.04 8.48 -53.44
CA GLU A 38 -9.40 7.32 -52.61
C GLU A 38 -8.23 6.86 -51.73
N GLU A 39 -7.00 6.86 -52.27
CA GLU A 39 -5.78 6.57 -51.52
C GLU A 39 -5.51 7.60 -50.43
N ARG A 40 -5.65 8.91 -50.73
CA ARG A 40 -5.53 9.97 -49.73
C ARG A 40 -6.56 9.85 -48.61
N TYR A 41 -7.82 9.54 -48.95
CA TYR A 41 -8.86 9.33 -47.95
C TYR A 41 -8.59 8.11 -47.08
N SER A 42 -8.15 6.99 -47.69
CA SER A 42 -7.77 5.79 -46.94
C SER A 42 -6.62 6.08 -45.98
N SER A 43 -5.56 6.75 -46.45
CA SER A 43 -4.42 7.16 -45.61
C SER A 43 -4.86 8.04 -44.44
N LEU A 44 -5.72 9.03 -44.69
CA LEU A 44 -6.24 9.91 -43.65
C LEU A 44 -7.11 9.16 -42.62
N GLN A 45 -7.92 8.20 -43.06
CA GLN A 45 -8.73 7.36 -42.17
C GLN A 45 -7.84 6.47 -41.29
N GLU A 46 -6.81 5.85 -41.86
CA GLU A 46 -5.84 5.04 -41.12
C GLU A 46 -5.11 5.86 -40.05
N GLU A 47 -4.66 7.07 -40.40
CA GLU A 47 -4.05 7.98 -39.43
C GLU A 47 -5.01 8.35 -38.30
N ASN A 48 -6.26 8.68 -38.63
CA ASN A 48 -7.27 9.07 -37.65
C ASN A 48 -7.60 7.90 -36.71
N ALA A 49 -7.71 6.69 -37.26
CA ALA A 49 -7.87 5.47 -36.48
C ALA A 49 -6.67 5.21 -35.56
N ALA A 50 -5.44 5.40 -36.06
CA ALA A 50 -4.23 5.25 -35.27
C ALA A 50 -4.15 6.28 -34.13
N LYS A 51 -4.45 7.56 -34.41
CA LYS A 51 -4.51 8.64 -33.41
C LYS A 51 -5.59 8.36 -32.36
N THR A 52 -6.78 7.93 -32.78
CA THR A 52 -7.88 7.55 -31.88
C THR A 52 -7.49 6.39 -30.96
N ARG A 53 -6.79 5.37 -31.47
CA ARG A 53 -6.28 4.25 -30.65
C ARG A 53 -5.26 4.74 -29.61
N LYS A 54 -4.34 5.62 -30.00
CA LYS A 54 -3.35 6.21 -29.07
C LYS A 54 -4.05 7.03 -27.99
N LEU A 55 -5.04 7.85 -28.36
CA LEU A 55 -5.80 8.65 -27.40
C LEU A 55 -6.54 7.76 -26.40
N LYS A 56 -7.23 6.70 -26.86
CA LYS A 56 -7.91 5.75 -25.98
C LYS A 56 -6.95 5.12 -24.97
N ARG A 57 -5.75 4.70 -25.42
CA ARG A 57 -4.71 4.16 -24.53
C ARG A 57 -4.22 5.20 -23.52
N ALA A 58 -3.98 6.43 -23.95
CA ALA A 58 -3.56 7.52 -23.07
C ALA A 58 -4.62 7.83 -22.00
N VAL A 59 -5.90 7.85 -22.37
CA VAL A 59 -7.01 8.03 -21.43
C VAL A 59 -7.11 6.87 -20.44
N GLN A 60 -6.94 5.62 -20.90
CA GLN A 60 -6.89 4.47 -20.01
C GLN A 60 -5.75 4.58 -18.99
N LEU A 61 -4.55 4.93 -19.44
CA LEU A 61 -3.39 5.12 -18.56
C LEU A 61 -3.59 6.27 -17.57
N LEU A 62 -4.20 7.36 -18.01
CA LEU A 62 -4.54 8.49 -17.14
C LEU A 62 -5.58 8.09 -16.09
N ASN A 63 -6.58 7.30 -16.46
CA ASN A 63 -7.59 6.82 -15.52
C ASN A 63 -7.02 5.81 -14.53
N SER A 64 -6.10 4.93 -14.95
CA SER A 64 -5.42 4.01 -14.03
C SER A 64 -4.53 4.78 -13.05
N ALA A 65 -3.75 5.75 -13.52
CA ALA A 65 -2.91 6.59 -12.66
C ALA A 65 -3.76 7.40 -11.65
N LYS A 66 -4.94 7.88 -12.06
CA LYS A 66 -5.88 8.56 -11.14
C LYS A 66 -6.42 7.60 -10.07
N ALA A 67 -6.73 6.36 -10.43
CA ALA A 67 -7.19 5.36 -9.48
C ALA A 67 -6.08 5.01 -8.48
N GLU A 68 -4.87 4.77 -8.97
CA GLU A 68 -3.67 4.52 -8.14
C GLU A 68 -3.41 5.68 -7.17
N LEU A 69 -3.49 6.93 -7.64
CA LEU A 69 -3.35 8.11 -6.78
C LEU A 69 -4.42 8.15 -5.67
N ALA A 70 -5.68 7.84 -6.01
CA ALA A 70 -6.75 7.81 -5.03
C ALA A 70 -6.54 6.70 -3.99
N ASP A 71 -6.03 5.54 -4.40
CA ASP A 71 -5.73 4.45 -3.48
C ASP A 71 -4.55 4.79 -2.56
N GLN A 72 -3.49 5.40 -3.09
CA GLN A 72 -2.36 5.92 -2.30
C GLN A 72 -2.81 6.96 -1.27
N GLN A 73 -3.65 7.92 -1.67
CA GLN A 73 -4.17 8.93 -0.74
C GLN A 73 -4.96 8.31 0.41
N ARG A 74 -5.78 7.28 0.14
CA ARG A 74 -6.52 6.55 1.19
C ARG A 74 -5.58 5.79 2.11
N GLU A 75 -4.51 5.21 1.58
CA GLU A 75 -3.50 4.53 2.39
C GLU A 75 -2.74 5.50 3.30
N GLN A 76 -2.25 6.61 2.74
CA GLN A 76 -1.61 7.69 3.48
C GLN A 76 -2.52 8.23 4.59
N GLN A 77 -3.82 8.39 4.32
CA GLN A 77 -4.79 8.81 5.34
C GLN A 77 -4.88 7.81 6.49
N ARG A 78 -4.94 6.50 6.19
CA ARG A 78 -4.96 5.45 7.22
C ARG A 78 -3.66 5.41 8.04
N GLU A 79 -2.51 5.55 7.38
CA GLU A 79 -1.20 5.62 8.04
C GLU A 79 -1.13 6.83 8.96
N MET A 80 -1.57 8.00 8.49
CA MET A 80 -1.62 9.22 9.28
C MET A 80 -2.53 9.06 10.51
N GLU A 81 -3.72 8.47 10.33
CA GLU A 81 -4.63 8.15 11.45
C GLU A 81 -3.96 7.22 12.48
N GLY A 82 -3.27 6.18 12.02
CA GLY A 82 -2.52 5.27 12.89
C GLY A 82 -1.41 5.98 13.68
N ILE A 83 -0.65 6.87 13.04
CA ILE A 83 0.38 7.67 13.71
C ILE A 83 -0.26 8.62 14.74
N LEU A 84 -1.35 9.29 14.38
CA LEU A 84 -2.05 10.21 15.29
C LEU A 84 -2.62 9.48 16.51
N ASP A 85 -3.14 8.27 16.34
CA ASP A 85 -3.59 7.44 17.45
C ASP A 85 -2.44 6.98 18.34
N GLY A 86 -1.28 6.65 17.75
CA GLY A 86 -0.03 6.42 18.49
C GLY A 86 0.38 7.63 19.32
N VAL A 87 0.37 8.84 18.75
CA VAL A 87 0.66 10.09 19.47
C VAL A 87 -0.31 10.31 20.62
N ARG A 88 -1.61 10.06 20.41
CA ARG A 88 -2.62 10.18 21.48
C ARG A 88 -2.38 9.16 22.60
N ALA A 89 -2.01 7.93 22.28
CA ALA A 89 -1.68 6.91 23.27
C ALA A 89 -0.46 7.32 24.11
N LEU A 90 0.65 7.68 23.46
CA LEU A 90 1.87 8.13 24.12
C LEU A 90 1.64 9.36 24.99
N ARG A 91 0.82 10.32 24.54
CA ARG A 91 0.43 11.49 25.35
C ARG A 91 -0.29 11.10 26.63
N ARG A 92 -1.21 10.12 26.57
CA ARG A 92 -1.91 9.63 27.77
C ARG A 92 -0.96 8.93 28.73
N GLU A 93 -0.04 8.12 28.22
CA GLU A 93 0.97 7.44 29.03
C GLU A 93 1.90 8.44 29.73
N LEU A 94 2.36 9.47 29.00
CA LEU A 94 3.17 10.54 29.57
C LEU A 94 2.41 11.31 30.66
N GLN A 95 1.17 11.72 30.38
CA GLN A 95 0.32 12.41 31.37
C GLN A 95 0.08 11.56 32.62
N LEU A 96 -0.08 10.23 32.45
CA LEU A 96 -0.21 9.32 33.58
C LEU A 96 1.10 9.25 34.38
N ALA A 97 2.24 9.17 33.71
CA ALA A 97 3.54 9.17 34.37
C ALA A 97 3.76 10.48 35.15
N ASP A 98 3.48 11.63 34.55
CA ASP A 98 3.57 12.93 35.20
C ASP A 98 2.65 13.01 36.43
N LEU A 99 1.40 12.55 36.31
CA LEU A 99 0.46 12.51 37.43
C LEU A 99 0.97 11.64 38.58
N VAL A 100 1.56 10.49 38.28
CA VAL A 100 2.15 9.59 39.28
C VAL A 100 3.37 10.25 39.94
N LEU A 101 4.25 10.87 39.15
CA LEU A 101 5.41 11.58 39.68
C LEU A 101 4.98 12.72 40.61
N ASP A 102 3.98 13.49 40.22
CA ASP A 102 3.45 14.61 41.01
C ASP A 102 2.76 14.18 42.29
N ALA A 103 2.09 13.02 42.28
CA ALA A 103 1.41 12.49 43.45
C ALA A 103 2.36 11.90 44.51
N TYR A 104 3.48 11.31 44.08
CA TYR A 104 4.32 10.50 44.97
C TYR A 104 5.74 11.05 45.18
N ILE A 105 6.22 11.99 44.37
CA ILE A 105 7.58 12.52 44.47
C ILE A 105 7.55 14.06 44.60
N PRO A 106 7.98 14.61 45.75
CA PRO A 106 8.16 16.05 45.93
C PRO A 106 9.08 16.68 44.88
N LYS A 107 8.80 17.94 44.50
CA LYS A 107 9.47 18.64 43.39
C LYS A 107 10.97 18.82 43.61
N GLU A 108 11.40 18.97 44.85
CA GLU A 108 12.81 19.09 45.23
C GLU A 108 13.58 17.81 44.90
N TYR A 109 12.97 16.65 45.14
CA TYR A 109 13.57 15.35 44.81
C TYR A 109 13.50 15.04 43.32
N GLN A 110 12.46 15.48 42.60
CA GLN A 110 12.42 15.39 41.13
C GLN A 110 13.62 16.12 40.51
N ALA A 111 13.86 17.37 40.90
CA ALA A 111 15.00 18.16 40.41
C ALA A 111 16.36 17.52 40.76
N LEU A 112 16.47 16.94 41.95
CA LEU A 112 17.67 16.19 42.33
C LEU A 112 17.88 14.97 41.42
N ILE A 113 16.85 14.16 41.17
CA ILE A 113 16.95 12.98 40.30
C ILE A 113 17.37 13.39 38.89
N GLU A 114 16.77 14.44 38.33
CA GLU A 114 17.09 14.96 37.00
C GLU A 114 18.58 15.34 36.84
N GLN A 115 19.20 15.92 37.89
CA GLN A 115 20.61 16.30 37.86
C GLN A 115 21.58 15.09 37.81
N TYR A 116 21.16 13.95 38.36
CA TYR A 116 22.00 12.76 38.50
C TYR A 116 21.61 11.62 37.53
N VAL A 117 20.61 11.83 36.69
CA VAL A 117 20.19 10.91 35.62
C VAL A 117 20.89 11.25 34.32
N HIS A 118 21.23 10.22 33.54
CA HIS A 118 21.65 10.36 32.15
C HIS A 118 21.11 9.19 31.33
N TRP A 119 20.89 9.44 30.05
CA TRP A 119 20.48 8.41 29.10
C TRP A 119 21.72 7.71 28.54
N ASN A 120 21.68 6.38 28.46
CA ASN A 120 22.76 5.57 27.92
C ASN A 120 22.37 4.95 26.57
N GLU A 121 22.83 5.55 25.48
CA GLU A 121 22.55 5.15 24.08
C GLU A 121 22.94 3.71 23.75
N GLN A 122 23.97 3.17 24.40
CA GLN A 122 24.47 1.83 24.10
C GLN A 122 23.57 0.75 24.67
N LEU A 123 22.93 1.04 25.80
CA LEU A 123 22.03 0.11 26.49
C LEU A 123 20.55 0.45 26.24
N GLY A 124 20.25 1.68 25.83
CA GLY A 124 18.88 2.17 25.62
C GLY A 124 18.11 2.35 26.94
N GLU A 125 18.80 2.72 28.02
CA GLU A 125 18.20 2.83 29.37
C GLU A 125 18.63 4.10 30.10
N TRP A 126 17.76 4.61 30.97
CA TRP A 126 18.06 5.70 31.89
C TRP A 126 18.90 5.19 33.07
N GLN A 127 20.03 5.84 33.33
CA GLN A 127 20.96 5.49 34.41
C GLN A 127 21.09 6.63 35.41
N VAL A 128 20.79 6.34 36.68
CA VAL A 128 21.03 7.25 37.80
C VAL A 128 22.45 7.01 38.32
N LYS A 129 23.19 8.08 38.60
CA LYS A 129 24.55 7.98 39.18
C LYS A 129 24.50 7.36 40.57
N CYS A 130 25.52 6.56 40.90
CA CYS A 130 25.71 6.00 42.24
C CYS A 130 24.54 5.11 42.76
N VAL A 131 23.69 4.55 41.88
CA VAL A 131 22.55 3.69 42.25
C VAL A 131 22.93 2.53 43.16
N ALA A 132 24.12 1.95 42.95
CA ALA A 132 24.63 0.87 43.78
C ALA A 132 24.61 1.21 45.27
N TYR A 133 24.83 2.48 45.65
CA TYR A 133 24.91 2.93 47.04
C TYR A 133 23.56 3.29 47.66
N THR A 134 22.45 3.12 46.93
CA THR A 134 21.10 3.34 47.47
C THR A 134 20.70 2.18 48.39
N GLY A 135 19.92 2.48 49.44
CA GLY A 135 19.53 1.50 50.46
C GLY A 135 18.85 0.24 49.90
N ASN A 136 18.07 0.38 48.82
CA ASN A 136 17.41 -0.76 48.16
C ASN A 136 18.39 -1.72 47.47
N ASN A 137 19.55 -1.22 47.01
CA ASN A 137 20.59 -2.03 46.37
C ASN A 137 21.62 -2.58 47.36
N MET A 138 21.73 -1.97 48.55
CA MET A 138 22.64 -2.37 49.62
C MET A 138 21.99 -3.32 50.65
N ALA A 139 20.65 -3.37 50.70
CA ALA A 139 19.95 -4.33 51.55
C ALA A 139 20.30 -5.77 51.10
N PRO A 140 20.71 -6.66 52.02
CA PRO A 140 20.80 -8.08 51.70
C PRO A 140 19.42 -8.49 51.19
N ARG A 141 19.31 -8.96 49.95
CA ARG A 141 18.06 -9.58 49.49
C ARG A 141 17.72 -10.61 50.55
N LEU A 142 16.66 -10.35 51.34
CA LEU A 142 16.03 -11.37 52.15
C LEU A 142 15.74 -12.48 51.16
N GLN A 143 16.55 -13.53 51.21
CA GLN A 143 16.29 -14.76 50.51
C GLN A 143 14.96 -15.21 51.08
N HIS A 144 13.86 -14.83 50.44
CA HIS A 144 12.65 -15.63 50.54
C HIS A 144 13.09 -16.98 50.01
N GLN A 145 13.49 -17.85 50.93
CA GLN A 145 13.67 -19.24 50.65
C GLN A 145 12.37 -19.64 49.98
N LYS A 146 12.46 -20.00 48.70
CA LYS A 146 11.37 -20.66 48.00
C LYS A 146 11.26 -22.05 48.60
N SER A 147 10.77 -22.16 49.84
CA SER A 147 10.03 -23.36 50.21
C SER A 147 8.81 -23.31 49.30
N ALA A 148 8.86 -24.12 48.23
CA ALA A 148 7.72 -24.37 47.37
C ALA A 148 6.63 -25.07 48.19
N VAL A 149 5.99 -24.34 49.09
CA VAL A 149 4.70 -24.73 49.63
C VAL A 149 3.74 -24.46 48.50
N HIS A 150 3.23 -25.53 47.91
CA HIS A 150 2.15 -25.46 46.94
C HIS A 150 0.92 -24.89 47.63
N VAL A 151 0.78 -23.57 47.62
CA VAL A 151 -0.44 -22.88 48.05
C VAL A 151 -1.39 -22.97 46.86
N GLU A 152 -2.39 -23.85 46.97
CA GLU A 152 -3.53 -23.87 46.03
C GLU A 152 -4.10 -22.44 45.97
N PRO A 153 -4.24 -21.85 44.77
CA PRO A 153 -4.76 -20.50 44.65
C PRO A 153 -6.17 -20.44 45.26
N PRO A 154 -6.48 -19.42 46.09
CA PRO A 154 -7.80 -19.28 46.68
C PRO A 154 -8.88 -19.28 45.59
N ASP A 155 -9.93 -20.07 45.79
CA ASP A 155 -11.03 -20.15 44.84
C ASP A 155 -11.80 -18.83 44.82
N LEU A 156 -11.61 -18.05 43.75
CA LEU A 156 -12.27 -16.76 43.53
C LEU A 156 -13.53 -16.89 42.66
N SER A 157 -14.01 -18.11 42.41
CA SER A 157 -15.18 -18.38 41.56
C SER A 157 -16.43 -17.65 42.03
N ASP A 158 -16.59 -17.42 43.33
CA ASP A 158 -17.74 -16.70 43.90
C ASP A 158 -17.66 -15.17 43.78
N ARG A 159 -16.50 -14.62 43.39
CA ARG A 159 -16.30 -13.17 43.29
C ARG A 159 -16.43 -12.64 41.86
N TYR A 160 -16.30 -13.51 40.87
CA TYR A 160 -16.41 -13.15 39.47
C TYR A 160 -17.66 -13.75 38.86
N VAL A 161 -18.63 -12.90 38.51
CA VAL A 161 -19.76 -13.29 37.67
C VAL A 161 -19.21 -13.58 36.28
N SER A 162 -19.18 -14.85 35.88
CA SER A 162 -18.82 -15.22 34.51
C SER A 162 -19.97 -14.88 33.56
N TYR A 163 -19.63 -14.32 32.39
CA TYR A 163 -20.60 -13.89 31.38
C TYR A 163 -21.48 -15.03 30.83
N SER A 164 -21.15 -16.29 31.10
CA SER A 164 -22.01 -17.45 30.80
C SER A 164 -23.28 -17.49 31.65
N ALA A 165 -23.25 -16.97 32.88
CA ALA A 165 -24.43 -16.88 33.75
C ALA A 165 -25.48 -15.91 33.21
N VAL A 166 -25.05 -14.89 32.43
CA VAL A 166 -25.94 -13.89 31.81
C VAL A 166 -26.57 -14.41 30.51
N SER A 167 -25.96 -15.40 29.85
CA SER A 167 -26.40 -15.90 28.53
C SER A 167 -27.37 -17.09 28.58
N GLY A 168 -27.80 -17.54 29.76
CA GLY A 168 -28.88 -18.54 29.89
C GLY A 168 -28.61 -19.92 29.28
N ARG A 169 -27.36 -20.27 28.94
CA ARG A 169 -27.00 -21.61 28.47
C ARG A 169 -26.40 -22.43 29.61
N ALA A 170 -27.18 -23.36 30.13
CA ALA A 170 -26.70 -24.42 31.02
C ALA A 170 -25.72 -25.31 30.25
N THR A 171 -24.42 -25.19 30.54
CA THR A 171 -23.44 -26.21 30.15
C THR A 171 -23.29 -27.17 31.32
N SER A 172 -23.84 -28.38 31.14
CA SER A 172 -23.55 -29.53 31.98
C SER A 172 -22.03 -29.68 32.16
N ARG A 173 -21.59 -29.87 33.41
CA ARG A 173 -20.21 -30.21 33.77
C ARG A 173 -19.81 -31.48 33.01
N LEU A 174 -19.04 -31.34 31.95
CA LEU A 174 -18.29 -32.44 31.34
C LEU A 174 -16.86 -32.39 31.89
N ALA A 175 -16.50 -33.46 32.59
CA ALA A 175 -15.19 -33.68 33.15
C ALA A 175 -14.10 -33.53 32.07
N ARG A 176 -13.04 -32.81 32.43
CA ARG A 176 -11.86 -32.57 31.60
C ARG A 176 -11.07 -33.88 31.45
N PRO A 177 -10.85 -34.41 30.23
CA PRO A 177 -9.92 -35.51 30.05
C PRO A 177 -8.49 -35.00 30.29
N HIS A 178 -7.77 -35.69 31.15
CA HIS A 178 -6.31 -35.61 31.20
C HIS A 178 -5.71 -36.18 29.90
N THR A 179 -4.52 -35.68 29.56
CA THR A 179 -3.57 -36.17 28.56
C THR A 179 -3.69 -35.60 27.13
N SER A 180 -2.73 -34.73 26.79
CA SER A 180 -2.17 -34.68 25.43
C SER A 180 -0.71 -34.26 25.55
N SER A 181 0.19 -35.24 25.38
CA SER A 181 1.63 -35.09 25.27
C SER A 181 1.97 -34.40 23.95
N VAL A 182 2.49 -33.18 23.99
CA VAL A 182 3.23 -32.58 22.87
C VAL A 182 4.50 -31.95 23.44
N PRO A 183 5.71 -32.44 23.10
CA PRO A 183 6.96 -31.84 23.56
C PRO A 183 7.18 -30.49 22.85
N ARG A 184 7.54 -29.46 23.61
CA ARG A 184 7.98 -28.17 23.05
C ARG A 184 9.37 -28.32 22.41
N PRO A 185 9.63 -27.74 21.22
CA PRO A 185 10.94 -27.80 20.60
C PRO A 185 11.95 -26.94 21.38
N HIS A 186 13.10 -27.52 21.68
CA HIS A 186 14.21 -26.89 22.38
C HIS A 186 15.19 -26.28 21.36
N THR A 187 15.20 -24.95 21.22
CA THR A 187 16.22 -24.26 20.41
C THR A 187 17.50 -24.08 21.23
N ALA A 188 18.46 -24.98 21.06
CA ALA A 188 19.81 -24.82 21.57
C ALA A 188 20.70 -24.13 20.52
N LEU A 189 21.29 -23.00 20.94
CA LEU A 189 22.31 -22.23 20.24
C LEU A 189 23.57 -23.08 20.04
N ARG A 190 24.01 -23.31 18.80
CA ARG A 190 25.26 -24.02 18.50
C ARG A 190 26.42 -23.03 18.36
N GLN A 191 27.32 -23.01 19.33
CA GLN A 191 28.64 -22.35 19.21
C GLN A 191 29.43 -22.98 18.06
N ARG A 192 29.91 -22.14 17.14
CA ARG A 192 30.91 -22.49 16.14
C ARG A 192 32.31 -22.31 16.75
N GLN A 193 33.13 -23.35 16.62
CA GLN A 193 34.58 -23.21 16.48
C GLN A 193 34.90 -22.87 15.03
#